data_AF-A0A5C7LUA7-F1
#
_entry.id   AF-A0A5C7LUA7-F1
#
_cell.length_a   1.000
_cell.length_b   1.000
_cell.length_c   1.000
_cell.angle_alpha   90.00
_cell.angle_beta   90.00
_cell.angle_gamma   90.00
#
_symmetry.space_group_name_H-M   'P 1'
#
loop_
_entity.id
_entity.type
_entity.pdbx_description
1 polymer ?
#
loop_
_entity_poly.entity_id
_entity_poly.type
_entity_poly.pdbx_seq_one_letter_code
_entity_poly.pdbx_strand_id
1 'polypeptide(L)'
;MNPLFLALLKSSNLPAPVAEHRFCERRWRFDYAWPDQKLALEVEGGVWTGGRHTRGKGFIEDMTKYNRATALGWRVIRCTPSALCSNETLGLIKEILK
;
A
#
# COMPACT_ATOMS: atom_id res chain seq x y z
N MET A 1 2.58 -5.65 -11.69
CA MET A 1 2.41 -4.21 -11.42
C MET A 1 1.32 -3.68 -12.33
N ASN A 2 0.31 -2.95 -11.83
CA ASN A 2 -0.84 -2.50 -12.62
C ASN A 2 -0.43 -1.38 -13.62
N PRO A 3 -0.51 -1.58 -14.95
CA PRO A 3 -0.03 -0.59 -15.92
C PRO A 3 -0.77 0.75 -15.88
N LEU A 4 -2.08 0.73 -15.59
CA LEU A 4 -2.90 1.94 -15.50
C LEU A 4 -2.47 2.79 -14.32
N PHE A 5 -2.19 2.16 -13.19
CA PHE A 5 -1.72 2.85 -11.99
C PHE A 5 -0.36 3.52 -12.22
N LEU A 6 0.57 2.86 -12.91
CA LEU A 6 1.87 3.46 -13.25
C LEU A 6 1.72 4.63 -14.22
N ALA A 7 0.85 4.52 -15.21
CA ALA A 7 0.56 5.62 -16.12
C ALA A 7 -0.03 6.83 -15.38
N LEU A 8 -0.91 6.61 -14.40
CA LEU A 8 -1.50 7.65 -13.55
C LEU A 8 -0.45 8.36 -12.68
N LEU A 9 0.48 7.62 -12.07
CA LEU A 9 1.56 8.21 -11.29
C LEU A 9 2.47 9.06 -12.18
N LYS A 10 2.83 8.53 -13.36
CA LYS A 10 3.65 9.24 -14.34
C LYS A 10 2.99 10.52 -14.83
N SER A 11 1.70 10.49 -15.20
CA SER A 11 0.97 11.68 -15.64
C SER A 11 0.79 12.72 -14.53
N SER A 12 0.88 12.28 -13.27
CA SER A 12 0.85 13.13 -12.08
C SER A 12 2.22 13.63 -11.61
N ASN A 13 3.29 13.37 -12.37
CA ASN A 13 4.67 13.72 -12.04
C ASN A 13 5.15 13.15 -10.68
N LEU A 14 4.69 11.93 -10.35
CA LEU A 14 5.10 11.21 -9.15
C LEU A 14 6.15 10.14 -9.49
N PRO A 15 7.10 9.84 -8.57
CA PRO A 15 8.08 8.79 -8.78
C PRO A 15 7.41 7.41 -8.90
N ALA A 16 8.06 6.50 -9.63
CA ALA A 16 7.59 5.14 -9.73
C ALA A 16 7.78 4.38 -8.39
N PRO A 17 6.79 3.58 -7.96
CA PRO A 17 6.92 2.77 -6.76
C PRO A 17 7.70 1.48 -7.05
N VAL A 18 8.26 0.90 -5.99
CA VAL A 18 8.77 -0.47 -5.95
C VAL A 18 7.61 -1.40 -5.61
N ALA A 19 7.31 -2.37 -6.49
CA ALA A 19 6.30 -3.38 -6.19
C ALA A 19 6.83 -4.49 -5.27
N GLU A 20 5.93 -5.10 -4.48
CA GLU A 20 6.25 -6.22 -3.59
C GLU A 20 7.43 -5.92 -2.64
N HIS A 21 7.55 -4.66 -2.19
CA HIS A 21 8.69 -4.21 -1.41
C HIS A 21 8.72 -4.84 -0.02
N ARG A 22 9.79 -5.56 0.30
CA ARG A 22 10.03 -6.11 1.64
C ARG A 22 10.63 -5.05 2.55
N PHE A 23 9.94 -4.73 3.64
CA PHE A 23 10.32 -3.62 4.51
C PHE A 23 10.91 -4.03 5.87
N CYS A 24 10.98 -5.34 6.17
CA CYS A 24 11.60 -5.85 7.40
C CYS A 24 12.11 -7.29 7.24
N GLU A 25 12.75 -7.82 8.28
CA GLU A 25 13.31 -9.19 8.34
C GLU A 25 12.24 -10.28 8.24
N ARG A 26 11.02 -10.00 8.69
CA ARG A 26 9.87 -10.87 8.41
C ARG A 26 9.53 -10.77 6.92
N ARG A 27 9.01 -11.85 6.32
CA ARG A 27 8.67 -11.95 4.88
C ARG A 27 7.50 -11.04 4.42
N TRP A 28 7.14 -10.01 5.19
CA TRP A 28 6.09 -9.06 4.81
C TRP A 28 6.52 -8.18 3.64
N ARG A 29 5.57 -7.88 2.77
CA ARG A 29 5.74 -7.05 1.59
C ARG A 29 4.59 -6.08 1.49
N PHE A 30 4.87 -4.88 1.00
CA PHE A 30 3.85 -3.93 0.53
C PHE A 30 3.62 -4.17 -0.95
N ASP A 31 2.38 -4.03 -1.42
CA ASP A 31 2.07 -4.11 -2.85
C ASP A 31 2.86 -3.07 -3.65
N TYR A 32 2.96 -1.83 -3.12
CA TYR A 32 3.74 -0.73 -3.66
C TYR A 32 4.44 0.07 -2.55
N ALA A 33 5.65 0.55 -2.80
CA ALA A 33 6.37 1.39 -1.86
C ALA A 33 7.25 2.46 -2.54
N TRP A 34 7.45 3.57 -1.83
CA TRP A 34 8.48 4.56 -2.09
C TRP A 34 9.44 4.55 -0.89
N PRO A 35 10.52 3.74 -0.94
CA PRO A 35 11.33 3.43 0.23
C PRO A 35 12.03 4.64 0.85
N ASP A 36 12.50 5.56 0.01
CA ASP A 36 13.21 6.76 0.45
C ASP A 36 12.31 7.68 1.27
N GLN A 37 11.01 7.72 0.96
CA GLN A 37 10.00 8.54 1.65
C GLN A 37 9.25 7.77 2.75
N LYS A 38 9.59 6.48 2.94
CA LYS A 38 8.89 5.57 3.84
C LYS A 38 7.36 5.59 3.63
N LEU A 39 6.94 5.61 2.37
CA LEU A 39 5.53 5.48 1.98
C LEU A 39 5.26 4.09 1.42
N ALA A 40 4.19 3.45 1.89
CA ALA A 40 3.64 2.22 1.33
C ALA A 40 2.19 2.41 0.90
N LEU A 41 1.79 1.67 -0.13
CA LEU A 41 0.41 1.53 -0.58
C LEU A 41 0.06 0.04 -0.65
N GLU A 42 -1.02 -0.34 0.03
CA GLU A 42 -1.58 -1.69 0.06
C GLU A 42 -2.96 -1.72 -0.59
N VAL A 43 -3.17 -2.69 -1.47
CA VAL A 43 -4.40 -2.88 -2.23
C VAL A 43 -5.17 -4.06 -1.62
N GLU A 44 -6.09 -3.74 -0.71
CA GLU A 44 -6.83 -4.69 0.10
C GLU A 44 -7.93 -5.38 -0.72
N GLY A 45 -7.64 -6.60 -1.19
CA GLY A 45 -8.60 -7.45 -1.88
C GLY A 45 -9.56 -8.18 -0.93
N GLY A 46 -10.76 -8.51 -1.41
CA GLY A 46 -11.67 -9.41 -0.70
C GLY A 46 -12.27 -8.87 0.60
N VAL A 47 -12.31 -7.54 0.76
CA VAL A 47 -12.89 -6.84 1.93
C VAL A 47 -14.33 -7.27 2.22
N TRP A 48 -15.11 -7.58 1.18
CA TRP A 48 -16.52 -7.95 1.27
C TRP A 48 -16.80 -9.44 1.15
N THR A 49 -15.79 -10.26 0.85
CA THR A 49 -15.96 -11.66 0.44
C THR A 49 -15.24 -12.63 1.36
N GLY A 50 -15.53 -12.63 2.67
CA GLY A 50 -15.17 -13.73 3.59
C GLY A 50 -13.69 -14.20 3.54
N GLY A 51 -12.79 -13.34 3.07
CA GLY A 51 -11.44 -13.68 2.66
C GLY A 51 -10.44 -13.66 3.82
N ARG A 52 -9.15 -13.75 3.50
CA ARG A 52 -8.05 -13.69 4.48
C ARG A 52 -8.21 -12.50 5.44
N HIS A 53 -8.54 -11.33 4.91
CA HIS A 53 -8.64 -10.08 5.66
C HIS A 53 -9.88 -9.98 6.56
N THR A 54 -10.90 -10.82 6.34
CA THR A 54 -12.11 -10.85 7.18
C THR A 54 -12.11 -12.02 8.17
N ARG A 55 -11.17 -12.97 8.03
CA ARG A 55 -10.95 -14.03 9.02
C ARG A 55 -10.10 -13.48 10.16
N GLY A 56 -10.50 -13.71 11.42
CA GLY A 56 -9.84 -13.14 12.60
C GLY A 56 -8.31 -13.34 12.64
N LYS A 57 -7.82 -14.51 12.20
CA LYS A 57 -6.37 -14.77 12.11
C LYS A 57 -5.65 -13.86 11.12
N GLY A 58 -6.18 -13.69 9.91
CA GLY A 58 -5.55 -12.85 8.90
C GLY A 58 -5.56 -11.38 9.31
N PHE A 59 -6.68 -10.93 9.87
CA PHE A 59 -6.81 -9.58 10.43
C PHE A 59 -5.77 -9.28 11.52
N ILE A 60 -5.55 -10.21 12.47
CA ILE A 60 -4.53 -10.06 13.52
C ILE A 60 -3.10 -10.03 12.93
N GLU A 61 -2.82 -10.85 11.92
CA GLU A 61 -1.53 -10.82 11.21
C GLU A 61 -1.30 -9.48 10.51
N ASP A 62 -2.34 -8.91 9.89
CA ASP A 62 -2.28 -7.61 9.23
C ASP A 62 -2.06 -6.48 10.24
N MET A 63 -2.74 -6.51 11.39
CA MET A 63 -2.48 -5.56 12.48
C MET A 63 -1.00 -5.61 12.90
N THR A 64 -0.44 -6.80 13.03
CA THR A 64 0.97 -6.97 13.41
C THR A 64 1.89 -6.39 12.34
N LYS A 65 1.58 -6.63 11.06
CA LYS A 65 2.32 -6.08 9.90
C LYS A 65 2.30 -4.55 9.92
N TYR A 66 1.12 -3.95 10.04
CA TYR A 66 0.95 -2.49 9.98
C TYR A 66 1.56 -1.80 11.20
N ASN A 67 1.37 -2.33 12.40
CA ASN A 67 2.03 -1.79 13.60
C ASN A 67 3.57 -1.82 13.46
N ARG A 68 4.13 -2.89 12.89
CA ARG A 68 5.58 -2.96 12.64
C ARG A 68 6.01 -1.97 11.57
N ALA A 69 5.23 -1.78 10.50
CA ALA A 69 5.50 -0.77 9.49
C ALA A 69 5.55 0.63 10.13
N THR A 70 4.55 0.99 10.91
CA THR A 70 4.49 2.27 11.64
C THR A 70 5.69 2.44 12.58
N ALA A 71 6.04 1.41 13.36
CA ALA A 71 7.20 1.46 14.25
C ALA A 71 8.54 1.66 13.52
N LEU A 72 8.61 1.28 12.23
CA LEU A 72 9.77 1.49 11.36
C LEU A 72 9.70 2.81 10.58
N GLY A 73 8.76 3.69 10.91
CA GLY A 73 8.59 5.01 10.30
C GLY A 73 7.80 5.02 8.99
N TRP A 74 7.16 3.90 8.61
CA TRP A 74 6.35 3.86 7.40
C TRP A 74 4.98 4.50 7.60
N ARG A 75 4.60 5.31 6.62
CA ARG A 75 3.22 5.73 6.39
C ARG A 75 2.59 4.74 5.41
N VAL A 76 1.47 4.13 5.78
CA VAL A 76 0.81 3.09 4.98
C VAL A 76 -0.56 3.58 4.54
N ILE A 77 -0.76 3.79 3.24
CA ILE A 77 -2.06 4.02 2.63
C ILE A 77 -2.66 2.65 2.29
N ARG A 78 -3.96 2.48 2.54
CA ARG A 78 -4.70 1.26 2.21
C ARG A 78 -5.89 1.62 1.34
N CYS A 79 -6.04 0.99 0.19
CA CYS A 79 -7.18 1.20 -0.70
C CYS A 79 -7.74 -0.14 -1.17
N THR A 80 -8.97 -0.15 -1.67
CA THR A 80 -9.50 -1.32 -2.39
C THR A 80 -8.96 -1.35 -3.82
N PRO A 81 -9.07 -2.48 -4.54
CA PRO A 81 -8.76 -2.53 -5.97
C PRO A 81 -9.51 -1.48 -6.80
N SER A 82 -10.77 -1.19 -6.46
CA SER A 82 -11.58 -0.17 -7.15
C SER A 82 -11.12 1.26 -6.87
N ALA A 83 -10.51 1.51 -5.72
CA ALA A 83 -10.01 2.82 -5.31
C ALA A 83 -8.55 3.08 -5.75
N LEU A 84 -7.82 2.08 -6.25
CA LEU A 84 -6.39 2.20 -6.58
C LEU A 84 -6.08 3.38 -7.53
N CYS A 85 -6.92 3.59 -8.55
CA CYS A 85 -6.76 4.67 -9.52
C CYS A 85 -7.66 5.88 -9.25
N SER A 86 -8.18 6.03 -8.02
CA SER A 86 -9.05 7.16 -7.64
C SER A 86 -8.23 8.42 -7.33
N ASN A 87 -8.89 9.58 -7.45
CA ASN A 87 -8.31 10.86 -7.05
C ASN A 87 -8.01 10.92 -5.55
N GLU A 88 -8.76 10.19 -4.72
CA GLU A 88 -8.55 10.09 -3.28
C GLU A 88 -7.20 9.41 -2.97
N THR A 89 -6.98 8.21 -3.52
CA THR A 89 -5.71 7.47 -3.34
C THR A 89 -4.53 8.28 -3.87
N LEU A 90 -4.70 8.89 -5.05
CA LEU A 90 -3.66 9.74 -5.64
C LEU A 90 -3.38 11.01 -4.82
N GLY A 91 -4.42 11.61 -4.22
CA GLY A 91 -4.31 12.77 -3.35
C GLY A 91 -3.46 12.47 -2.12
N LEU A 92 -3.74 11.37 -1.43
CA LEU A 92 -2.97 10.92 -0.27
C LEU A 92 -1.50 10.64 -0.62
N ILE A 93 -1.25 10.00 -1.76
CA ILE A 93 0.13 9.77 -2.24
C ILE A 93 0.84 11.11 -2.47
N LYS A 94 0.16 12.07 -3.12
CA LYS A 94 0.73 13.42 -3.37
C LYS A 94 1.03 14.17 -2.08
N GLU A 95 0.17 14.09 -1.07
CA GLU A 95 0.39 14.75 0.22
C GLU A 95 1.65 14.24 0.92
N ILE A 96 1.98 12.97 0.73
CA ILE A 96 3.10 12.32 1.40
C ILE A 96 4.43 12.48 0.64
N LEU A 97 4.38 12.48 -0.70
CA LEU A 97 5.56 12.55 -1.57
C LEU A 97 6.01 13.97 -1.92
N LYS A 98 5.26 15.00 -1.53
CA LYS A 98 5.63 16.41 -1.68
C LYS A 98 6.66 16.85 -0.67
#